data_AF-A0A9E3IPB4-F1
#
_entry.id   AF-A0A9E3IPB4-F1
#
_cell.length_a   1.000
_cell.length_b   1.000
_cell.length_c   1.000
_cell.angle_alpha   90.00
_cell.angle_beta   90.00
_cell.angle_gamma   90.00
#
_symmetry.space_group_name_H-M   'P 1'
#
loop_
_entity.id
_entity.type
_entity.pdbx_description
1 polymer ?
#
loop_
_entity_poly.entity_id
_entity_poly.type
_entity_poly.pdbx_seq_one_letter_code
_entity_poly.pdbx_strand_id
1 'polypeptide(L)'
;MNPLVAPEQIVRAHRCALSVNVNKVAHLRNTRHLGIPSVTRAATLCLQAGAQGITVHPRPDERHIRAADVHELHALLKQWPEAEYNIEGNPFQNLMGFIREVRPHQATFVPDSEDQFTSDHGWDIDKDAARLRPLIEECQALGVRVSLFMDPLPEAMAKVRALGAE
;
A
#
# COMPACT_ATOMS: atom_id res chain seq x y z
N MET A 1 39.17 1.90 31.15
CA MET A 1 39.15 2.65 29.87
C MET A 1 39.39 1.67 28.74
N ASN A 2 38.61 1.77 27.67
CA ASN A 2 38.04 0.58 27.03
C ASN A 2 36.56 0.68 26.64
N PRO A 3 35.92 1.82 26.26
CA PRO A 3 34.50 1.77 25.91
C PRO A 3 34.34 0.82 24.72
N LEU A 4 33.50 -0.20 24.88
CA LEU A 4 33.05 -1.06 23.81
C LEU A 4 32.26 -0.17 22.84
N VAL A 5 32.94 0.32 21.80
CA VAL A 5 32.31 0.96 20.66
C VAL A 5 31.44 -0.11 20.01
N ALA A 6 30.13 0.06 20.08
CA ALA A 6 29.20 -0.77 19.34
C ALA A 6 29.59 -0.71 17.85
N PRO A 7 29.76 -1.85 17.16
CA PRO A 7 30.10 -1.83 15.75
C PRO A 7 29.00 -1.07 15.00
N GLU A 8 29.47 -0.10 14.23
CA GLU A 8 28.80 0.70 13.22
C GLU A 8 27.44 0.15 12.77
N GLN A 9 26.43 1.02 12.72
CA GLN A 9 25.18 0.77 12.02
C GLN A 9 25.50 0.30 10.60
N ILE A 10 25.46 -1.01 10.39
CA ILE A 10 25.48 -1.58 9.05
C ILE A 10 24.17 -1.14 8.43
N VAL A 11 24.20 -0.04 7.68
CA VAL A 11 23.15 0.31 6.73
C VAL A 11 23.19 -0.78 5.66
N ARG A 12 22.50 -1.90 5.92
CA ARG A 12 22.25 -2.88 4.88
C ARG A 12 21.32 -2.20 3.90
N ALA A 13 21.86 -1.85 2.73
CA ALA A 13 21.04 -1.63 1.56
C ALA A 13 20.25 -2.93 1.32
N HIS A 14 19.01 -2.96 1.79
CA HIS A 14 18.16 -4.13 1.66
C HIS A 14 17.86 -4.31 0.18
N ARG A 15 18.30 -5.44 -0.41
CA ARG A 15 17.99 -5.80 -1.80
C ARG A 15 16.48 -6.01 -2.05
N CYS A 16 15.70 -6.17 -0.99
CA CYS A 16 14.25 -6.39 -1.02
C CYS A 16 13.63 -5.72 0.20
N ALA A 17 12.52 -4.99 0.01
CA ALA A 17 11.76 -4.34 1.06
C ALA A 17 10.50 -5.16 1.38
N LEU A 18 10.14 -5.19 2.66
CA LEU A 18 8.92 -5.80 3.20
C LEU A 18 7.95 -4.70 3.63
N SER A 19 6.84 -4.56 2.90
CA SER A 19 5.68 -3.81 3.36
C SER A 19 4.61 -4.78 3.88
N VAL A 20 4.24 -4.64 5.15
CA VAL A 20 3.31 -5.60 5.78
C VAL A 20 1.86 -5.18 5.55
N ASN A 21 1.10 -6.05 4.90
CA ASN A 21 -0.34 -5.84 4.70
C ASN A 21 -1.12 -6.19 5.98
N VAL A 22 -1.84 -5.21 6.54
CA VAL A 22 -2.57 -5.36 7.81
C VAL A 22 -4.08 -5.60 7.64
N ASN A 23 -4.56 -5.86 6.42
CA ASN A 23 -5.99 -6.08 6.12
C ASN A 23 -6.61 -7.19 6.97
N LYS A 24 -5.90 -8.31 7.19
CA LYS A 24 -6.44 -9.44 7.97
C LYS A 24 -6.55 -9.15 9.46
N VAL A 25 -5.75 -8.22 10.00
CA VAL A 25 -5.91 -7.73 11.38
C VAL A 25 -7.24 -6.98 11.50
N ALA A 26 -7.51 -6.08 10.56
CA ALA A 26 -8.76 -5.32 10.51
C ALA A 26 -9.98 -6.25 10.29
N HIS A 27 -9.84 -7.27 9.45
CA HIS A 27 -10.88 -8.28 9.26
C HIS A 27 -11.21 -9.02 10.56
N LEU A 28 -10.20 -9.49 11.31
CA LEU A 28 -10.40 -10.14 12.60
C LEU A 28 -11.05 -9.19 13.61
N ARG A 29 -10.58 -7.93 13.67
CA ARG A 29 -11.19 -6.87 14.50
C ARG A 29 -12.67 -6.70 14.17
N ASN A 30 -13.03 -6.63 12.89
CA ASN A 30 -14.39 -6.35 12.46
C ASN A 30 -15.39 -7.46 12.83
N THR A 31 -14.93 -8.65 13.19
CA THR A 31 -15.81 -9.73 13.70
C THR A 31 -16.49 -9.38 15.03
N ARG A 32 -15.96 -8.40 15.79
CA ARG A 32 -16.53 -7.93 17.07
C ARG A 32 -16.34 -6.41 17.24
N HIS A 33 -17.32 -5.74 17.83
CA HIS A 33 -17.24 -4.30 18.13
C HIS A 33 -16.43 -3.98 19.41
N LEU A 34 -15.29 -4.65 19.60
CA LEU A 34 -14.43 -4.48 20.78
C LEU A 34 -13.19 -3.62 20.51
N GLY A 35 -12.94 -3.27 19.24
CA GLY A 35 -11.73 -2.53 18.85
C GLY A 35 -10.43 -3.35 18.93
N ILE A 36 -10.52 -4.65 19.19
CA ILE A 36 -9.38 -5.57 19.26
C ILE A 36 -9.51 -6.71 18.23
N PRO A 37 -8.41 -7.13 17.58
CA PRO A 37 -7.07 -6.52 17.64
C PRO A 37 -7.04 -5.10 17.03
N SER A 38 -6.14 -4.25 17.55
CA SER A 38 -5.93 -2.90 17.02
C SER A 38 -5.01 -2.96 15.78
N VAL A 39 -5.45 -2.33 14.68
CA VAL A 39 -4.71 -2.25 13.43
C VAL A 39 -3.42 -1.43 13.59
N THR A 40 -3.51 -0.26 14.22
CA THR A 40 -2.35 0.60 14.52
C THR A 40 -1.35 -0.06 15.45
N ARG A 41 -1.81 -0.83 16.45
CA ARG A 41 -0.92 -1.62 17.30
C ARG A 41 -0.20 -2.71 16.51
N ALA A 42 -0.90 -3.44 15.63
CA ALA A 42 -0.26 -4.44 14.79
C ALA A 42 0.76 -3.83 13.82
N ALA A 43 0.44 -2.70 13.18
CA ALA A 43 1.37 -1.96 12.33
C ALA A 43 2.61 -1.50 13.11
N THR A 44 2.43 -0.96 14.32
CA THR A 44 3.54 -0.56 15.20
C THR A 44 4.48 -1.72 15.49
N LEU A 45 3.94 -2.92 15.80
CA LEU A 45 4.74 -4.11 16.04
C LEU A 45 5.51 -4.57 14.78
N CYS A 46 4.90 -4.47 13.60
CA CYS A 46 5.57 -4.79 12.33
C CYS A 46 6.76 -3.84 12.08
N LEU A 47 6.56 -2.55 12.31
CA LEU A 47 7.59 -1.52 12.15
C LEU A 47 8.72 -1.69 13.17
N GLN A 48 8.41 -1.95 14.44
CA GLN A 48 9.40 -2.28 15.48
C GLN A 48 10.19 -3.55 15.15
N ALA A 49 9.59 -4.52 14.45
CA ALA A 49 10.25 -5.72 13.97
C ALA A 49 11.08 -5.51 12.69
N GLY A 50 11.10 -4.30 12.13
CA GLY A 50 11.94 -3.92 10.99
C GLY A 50 11.25 -3.98 9.63
N ALA A 51 9.92 -3.96 9.55
CA ALA A 51 9.22 -3.76 8.27
C ALA A 51 9.56 -2.38 7.67
N GLN A 52 9.77 -2.32 6.35
CA GLN A 52 10.05 -1.07 5.63
C GLN A 52 8.78 -0.38 5.12
N GLY A 53 7.60 -0.92 5.43
CA GLY A 53 6.34 -0.27 5.08
C GLY A 53 5.14 -0.97 5.65
N ILE A 54 4.00 -0.29 5.52
CA ILE A 54 2.68 -0.85 5.82
C ILE A 54 1.81 -0.71 4.58
N THR A 55 1.08 -1.78 4.27
CA THR A 55 0.13 -1.81 3.16
C THR A 55 -1.29 -1.99 3.69
N VAL A 56 -2.24 -1.29 3.07
CA VAL A 56 -3.68 -1.50 3.30
C VAL A 56 -4.46 -1.50 1.98
N HIS A 57 -5.64 -2.11 1.99
CA HIS A 57 -6.59 -2.05 0.89
C HIS A 57 -7.98 -1.67 1.46
N PRO A 58 -8.32 -0.37 1.51
CA PRO A 58 -9.65 0.08 1.93
C PRO A 58 -10.67 -0.15 0.81
N ARG A 59 -11.38 -1.28 0.83
CA ARG A 59 -12.46 -1.54 -0.13
C ARG A 59 -13.69 -0.64 0.13
N PRO A 60 -14.49 -0.31 -0.89
CA PRO A 60 -15.69 0.53 -0.73
C PRO A 60 -16.68 0.02 0.33
N ASP A 61 -16.79 -1.30 0.49
CA ASP A 61 -17.69 -1.94 1.46
C ASP A 61 -17.12 -2.04 2.89
N GLU A 62 -15.89 -1.55 3.10
CA GLU A 62 -15.18 -1.59 4.37
C GLU A 62 -15.10 -2.98 5.04
N ARG A 63 -15.11 -4.07 4.26
CA ARG A 63 -15.13 -5.45 4.81
C ARG A 63 -13.92 -5.80 5.71
N HIS A 64 -12.84 -5.03 5.63
CA HIS A 64 -11.68 -5.12 6.53
C HIS A 64 -11.19 -3.74 6.99
N ILE A 65 -10.38 -3.08 6.17
CA ILE A 65 -9.87 -1.74 6.45
C ILE A 65 -11.02 -0.76 6.24
N ARG A 66 -11.29 0.06 7.24
CA ARG A 66 -12.26 1.16 7.21
C ARG A 66 -11.55 2.46 6.83
N ALA A 67 -12.28 3.48 6.40
CA ALA A 67 -11.70 4.79 6.11
C ALA A 67 -10.87 5.35 7.29
N ALA A 68 -11.37 5.19 8.53
CA ALA A 68 -10.65 5.61 9.73
C ALA A 68 -9.26 4.96 9.88
N ASP A 69 -9.12 3.67 9.53
CA ASP A 69 -7.84 2.95 9.60
C ASP A 69 -6.79 3.59 8.68
N VAL A 70 -7.21 4.08 7.50
CA VAL A 70 -6.31 4.73 6.54
C VAL A 70 -5.70 6.00 7.15
N HIS A 71 -6.53 6.85 7.75
CA HIS A 71 -6.07 8.09 8.36
C HIS A 71 -5.27 7.85 9.64
N GLU A 72 -5.66 6.89 10.47
CA GLU A 72 -4.93 6.51 11.68
C GLU A 72 -3.53 5.96 11.35
N LEU A 73 -3.42 5.10 10.32
CA LEU A 73 -2.14 4.58 9.86
C LEU A 73 -1.27 5.66 9.21
N HIS A 74 -1.86 6.58 8.45
CA HIS A 74 -1.12 7.73 7.94
C HIS A 74 -0.55 8.60 9.07
N ALA A 75 -1.34 8.87 10.11
CA ALA A 75 -0.86 9.60 11.29
C ALA A 75 0.24 8.85 12.04
N LEU A 76 0.12 7.51 12.16
CA LEU A 76 1.14 6.65 12.75
C LEU A 76 2.45 6.72 11.95
N LEU A 77 2.41 6.56 10.63
CA LEU A 77 3.60 6.47 9.79
C LEU A 77 4.41 7.77 9.72
N LYS A 78 3.84 8.92 10.10
CA LYS A 78 4.62 10.16 10.33
C LYS A 78 5.70 10.02 11.41
N GLN A 79 5.58 9.03 12.30
CA GLN A 79 6.56 8.71 13.33
C GLN A 79 7.64 7.72 12.83
N TRP A 80 7.52 7.22 11.60
CA TRP A 80 8.37 6.20 11.00
C TRP A 80 8.87 6.67 9.62
N PRO A 81 9.79 7.66 9.57
CA PRO A 81 10.20 8.30 8.31
C PRO A 81 10.91 7.35 7.32
N GLU A 82 11.45 6.24 7.82
CA GLU A 82 12.10 5.19 7.01
C GLU A 82 11.11 4.16 6.44
N ALA A 83 9.81 4.27 6.78
CA ALA A 83 8.79 3.31 6.36
C ALA A 83 7.81 3.92 5.35
N GLU A 84 7.57 3.20 4.27
CA GLU A 84 6.61 3.61 3.24
C GLU A 84 5.16 3.28 3.65
N TYR A 85 4.23 4.03 3.07
CA TYR A 85 2.81 3.73 3.15
C TYR A 85 2.33 3.35 1.76
N ASN A 86 1.75 2.17 1.62
CA ASN A 86 1.14 1.73 0.38
C ASN A 86 -0.38 1.59 0.56
N ILE A 87 -1.14 2.23 -0.31
CA ILE A 87 -2.60 2.06 -0.36
C ILE A 87 -2.96 1.35 -1.67
N GLU A 88 -3.50 0.15 -1.54
CA GLU A 88 -4.03 -0.64 -2.65
C GLU A 88 -5.51 -0.32 -2.89
N GLY A 89 -5.95 -0.36 -4.14
CA GLY A 89 -7.38 -0.26 -4.46
C GLY A 89 -7.65 -0.12 -5.95
N ASN A 90 -8.93 -0.17 -6.32
CA ASN A 90 -9.34 0.11 -7.68
C ASN A 90 -9.39 1.65 -7.87
N PRO A 91 -8.59 2.23 -8.78
CA PRO A 91 -8.52 3.67 -8.98
C PRO A 91 -9.81 4.26 -9.58
N PHE A 92 -10.71 3.41 -10.09
CA PHE A 92 -12.04 3.79 -10.58
C PHE A 92 -13.13 3.75 -9.50
N GLN A 93 -12.78 3.40 -8.26
CA GLN A 93 -13.68 3.37 -7.10
C GLN A 93 -13.27 4.46 -6.08
N ASN A 94 -13.05 4.08 -4.82
CA ASN A 94 -12.75 4.98 -3.71
C ASN A 94 -11.26 5.32 -3.56
N LEU A 95 -10.34 4.57 -4.19
CA LEU A 95 -8.89 4.70 -3.96
C LEU A 95 -8.41 6.14 -4.15
N MET A 96 -8.77 6.80 -5.26
CA MET A 96 -8.27 8.13 -5.59
C MET A 96 -8.69 9.20 -4.57
N GLY A 97 -9.79 8.98 -3.82
CA GLY A 97 -10.16 9.84 -2.69
C GLY A 97 -9.08 9.82 -1.62
N PHE A 98 -8.68 8.61 -1.17
CA PHE A 98 -7.61 8.44 -0.20
C PHE A 98 -6.26 8.94 -0.72
N ILE A 99 -5.93 8.74 -2.00
CA ILE A 99 -4.66 9.24 -2.55
C ILE A 99 -4.56 10.77 -2.48
N ARG A 100 -5.63 11.48 -2.85
CA ARG A 100 -5.67 12.95 -2.82
C ARG A 100 -5.52 13.51 -1.40
N GLU A 101 -6.18 12.87 -0.44
CA GLU A 101 -6.20 13.30 0.96
C GLU A 101 -4.91 12.97 1.70
N VAL A 102 -4.40 11.75 1.49
CA VAL A 102 -3.41 11.13 2.39
C VAL A 102 -2.01 11.14 1.76
N ARG A 103 -1.92 11.21 0.43
CA ARG A 103 -0.67 11.23 -0.36
C ARG A 103 0.35 10.20 0.15
N PRO A 104 0.01 8.89 0.10
CA PRO A 104 0.92 7.84 0.55
C PRO A 104 2.19 7.82 -0.32
N HIS A 105 3.22 7.11 0.14
CA HIS A 105 4.44 6.93 -0.65
C HIS A 105 4.17 6.17 -1.96
N GLN A 106 3.25 5.20 -1.91
CA GLN A 106 2.83 4.40 -3.06
C GLN A 106 1.31 4.19 -3.08
N ALA A 107 0.75 4.19 -4.29
CA ALA A 107 -0.55 3.64 -4.60
C ALA A 107 -0.38 2.38 -5.46
N THR A 108 -1.05 1.29 -5.11
CA THR A 108 -1.09 0.08 -5.94
C THR A 108 -2.47 -0.07 -6.55
N PHE A 109 -2.56 0.08 -7.88
CA PHE A 109 -3.82 -0.08 -8.58
C PHE A 109 -4.11 -1.55 -8.79
N VAL A 110 -5.26 -2.01 -8.29
CA VAL A 110 -5.77 -3.37 -8.48
C VAL A 110 -7.06 -3.34 -9.30
N PRO A 111 -7.29 -4.29 -10.23
CA PRO A 111 -8.46 -4.28 -11.12
C PRO A 111 -9.76 -4.74 -10.45
N ASP A 112 -9.74 -5.01 -9.14
CA ASP A 112 -10.83 -5.69 -8.47
C ASP A 112 -12.19 -4.99 -8.59
N SER A 113 -13.23 -5.79 -8.82
CA SER A 113 -14.61 -5.33 -8.68
C SER A 113 -15.03 -5.27 -7.20
N GLU A 114 -16.13 -4.57 -6.91
CA GLU A 114 -16.65 -4.44 -5.54
C GLU A 114 -17.02 -5.80 -4.93
N ASP A 115 -17.57 -6.71 -5.74
CA ASP A 115 -18.04 -8.04 -5.30
C ASP A 115 -16.91 -9.07 -5.16
N GLN A 116 -15.71 -8.77 -5.66
CA GLN A 116 -14.62 -9.74 -5.70
C GLN A 116 -14.05 -10.00 -4.30
N PHE A 117 -13.85 -11.27 -3.94
CA PHE A 117 -13.33 -11.65 -2.62
C PHE A 117 -11.85 -11.30 -2.41
N THR A 118 -11.03 -11.48 -3.46
CA THR A 118 -9.59 -11.17 -3.50
C THR A 118 -9.17 -10.92 -4.95
N SER A 119 -8.15 -10.08 -5.19
CA SER A 119 -7.54 -9.93 -6.52
C SER A 119 -7.07 -11.29 -7.03
N ASP A 120 -7.55 -11.70 -8.21
CA ASP A 120 -7.20 -12.99 -8.84
C ASP A 120 -6.71 -12.85 -10.29
N HIS A 121 -6.67 -11.63 -10.83
CA HIS A 121 -6.12 -11.29 -12.14
C HIS A 121 -5.49 -9.88 -12.12
N GLY A 122 -4.56 -9.62 -13.04
CA GLY A 122 -3.97 -8.31 -13.25
C GLY A 122 -4.74 -7.43 -14.25
N TRP A 123 -4.25 -6.21 -14.47
CA TRP A 123 -4.81 -5.31 -15.49
C TRP A 123 -4.58 -5.82 -16.93
N ASP A 124 -5.57 -5.64 -17.80
CA ASP A 124 -5.43 -5.84 -19.24
C ASP A 124 -5.00 -4.51 -19.88
N ILE A 125 -3.70 -4.32 -20.06
CA ILE A 125 -3.13 -3.04 -20.53
C ILE A 125 -3.64 -2.65 -21.92
N ASP A 126 -3.99 -3.60 -22.78
CA ASP A 126 -4.53 -3.27 -24.11
C ASP A 126 -5.92 -2.66 -24.03
N LYS A 127 -6.68 -2.96 -22.96
CA LYS A 127 -8.02 -2.40 -22.72
C LYS A 127 -8.01 -1.21 -21.77
N ASP A 128 -7.18 -1.25 -20.74
CA ASP A 128 -7.28 -0.33 -19.60
C ASP A 128 -6.31 0.85 -19.66
N ALA A 129 -5.26 0.77 -20.49
CA ALA A 129 -4.21 1.80 -20.60
C ALA A 129 -4.74 3.24 -20.69
N ALA A 130 -5.72 3.47 -21.57
CA ALA A 130 -6.26 4.80 -21.82
C ALA A 130 -6.98 5.39 -20.59
N ARG A 131 -7.59 4.53 -19.78
CA ARG A 131 -8.32 4.92 -18.55
C ARG A 131 -7.38 5.05 -17.35
N LEU A 132 -6.33 4.21 -17.28
CA LEU A 132 -5.35 4.24 -16.21
C LEU A 132 -4.42 5.45 -16.31
N ARG A 133 -3.96 5.79 -17.52
CA ARG A 133 -2.99 6.88 -17.77
C ARG A 133 -3.31 8.19 -17.02
N PRO A 134 -4.51 8.80 -17.11
CA PRO A 134 -4.78 10.05 -16.40
C PRO A 134 -4.72 9.91 -14.87
N LEU A 135 -5.06 8.75 -14.31
CA LEU A 135 -5.00 8.50 -12.87
C LEU A 135 -3.56 8.24 -12.39
N ILE A 136 -2.73 7.65 -13.24
CA ILE A 136 -1.29 7.51 -13.00
C ILE A 136 -0.64 8.90 -12.98
N GLU A 137 -0.92 9.73 -13.98
CA GLU A 137 -0.43 11.11 -14.07
C GLU A 137 -0.87 11.96 -12.87
N GLU A 138 -2.11 11.79 -12.41
CA GLU A 138 -2.60 12.46 -11.19
C GLU A 138 -1.83 12.03 -9.94
N CYS A 139 -1.58 10.72 -9.74
CA CYS A 139 -0.81 10.22 -8.61
C CYS A 139 0.62 10.79 -8.62
N GLN A 140 1.28 10.78 -9.79
CA GLN A 140 2.62 11.35 -9.94
C GLN A 140 2.66 12.85 -9.64
N ALA A 141 1.66 13.62 -10.09
CA ALA A 141 1.53 15.04 -9.78
C ALA A 141 1.34 15.30 -8.26
N LEU A 142 0.77 14.34 -7.54
CA LEU A 142 0.63 14.37 -6.08
C LEU A 142 1.89 13.87 -5.34
N GLY A 143 2.92 13.42 -6.06
CA GLY A 143 4.14 12.84 -5.50
C GLY A 143 3.99 11.40 -5.03
N VAL A 144 3.00 10.67 -5.55
CA VAL A 144 2.67 9.29 -5.19
C VAL A 144 3.13 8.34 -6.28
N ARG A 145 3.98 7.38 -5.93
CA ARG A 145 4.44 6.34 -6.86
C ARG A 145 3.29 5.39 -7.20
N VAL A 146 3.16 4.98 -8.45
CA VAL A 146 2.11 4.03 -8.86
C VAL A 146 2.71 2.67 -9.21
N SER A 147 2.21 1.64 -8.53
CA SER A 147 2.42 0.24 -8.90
C SER A 147 1.12 -0.33 -9.51
N LEU A 148 1.21 -1.15 -10.56
CA LEU A 148 0.06 -1.86 -11.12
C LEU A 148 0.11 -3.33 -10.71
N PHE A 149 -1.01 -3.87 -10.24
CA PHE A 149 -1.15 -5.31 -10.02
C PHE A 149 -1.31 -6.02 -11.36
N MET A 150 -0.36 -6.90 -11.69
CA MET A 150 -0.21 -7.49 -13.02
C MET A 150 -0.04 -9.00 -12.92
N ASP A 151 -0.57 -9.71 -13.93
CA ASP A 151 -0.18 -11.08 -14.19
C ASP A 151 1.28 -11.13 -14.69
N PRO A 152 2.02 -12.22 -14.46
CA PRO A 152 3.44 -12.33 -14.78
C PRO A 152 3.68 -12.57 -16.29
N LEU A 153 3.17 -11.68 -17.13
CA LEU A 153 3.29 -11.67 -18.59
C LEU A 153 4.40 -10.69 -19.01
N PRO A 154 5.58 -11.17 -19.44
CA PRO A 154 6.71 -10.29 -19.80
C PRO A 154 6.37 -9.23 -20.85
N GLU A 155 5.52 -9.57 -21.82
CA GLU A 155 5.08 -8.68 -22.89
C GLU A 155 4.28 -7.46 -22.40
N ALA A 156 3.64 -7.55 -21.24
CA ALA A 156 2.89 -6.44 -20.66
C ALA A 156 3.81 -5.40 -20.00
N MET A 157 4.99 -5.80 -19.51
CA MET A 157 5.86 -4.95 -18.68
C MET A 157 6.34 -3.70 -19.41
N ALA A 158 6.68 -3.82 -20.70
CA ALA A 158 7.07 -2.67 -21.51
C ALA A 158 5.92 -1.65 -21.68
N LYS A 159 4.68 -2.15 -21.80
CA LYS A 159 3.48 -1.31 -21.91
C LYS A 159 3.16 -0.62 -20.59
N VAL A 160 3.26 -1.34 -19.47
CA VAL A 160 3.10 -0.79 -18.10
C VAL A 160 4.06 0.38 -17.88
N ARG A 161 5.35 0.20 -18.21
CA ARG A 161 6.35 1.27 -18.09
C ARG A 161 6.00 2.49 -18.96
N ALA A 162 5.44 2.28 -20.16
CA ALA A 162 5.02 3.37 -21.04
C ALA A 162 3.80 4.16 -20.54
N LEU A 163 3.08 3.64 -19.53
CA LEU A 163 2.01 4.36 -18.83
C LEU A 163 2.53 5.26 -17.70
N GLY A 164 3.79 5.10 -17.29
CA GLY A 164 4.38 5.86 -16.19
C GLY A 164 4.29 5.17 -14.82
N ALA A 165 3.76 3.95 -14.74
CA ALA A 165 3.89 3.15 -13.52
C ALA A 165 5.37 2.78 -13.25
N GLU A 166 5.73 2.72 -11.97
CA GLU A 166 7.10 2.50 -11.47
C GLU A 166 7.28 1.12 -10.82
#